data_AF-A0A914UPD7-F1
#
_entry.id   AF-A0A914UPD7-F1
#
_cell.length_a   1.000
_cell.length_b   1.000
_cell.length_c   1.000
_cell.angle_alpha   90.00
_cell.angle_beta   90.00
_cell.angle_gamma   90.00
#
_symmetry.space_group_name_H-M   'P 1'
#
loop_
_entity.id
_entity.type
_entity.pdbx_description
1 polymer ?
#
loop_
_entity_poly.entity_id
_entity_poly.type
_entity_poly.pdbx_seq_one_letter_code
_entity_poly.pdbx_strand_id
1 'polypeptide(L)'
;MQVYVCWTNDRFAGLTREQLGAYLSNADLKRLEQYARNMVDHHLITDLLPTVARLFFTGLMADEAKLNAAQSAIVLGVGLQHKSVDVLSKELDLPVNQLLAMFNKAMRKFSDNFNSICESAIEQRSRQPKEYAKNQFQPTPVSLQDDLNDAAEEIEQRQERDRKKVREEISVNLKQFAIRGTEDDWVSALNDIDLKATKSGLLSVKSQRKNDKGAADIEKLTDPSSDPKAKRKRKRKSFKDQ
;
A
#
# COMPACT_ATOMS: atom_id res chain seq x y z
N MET A 1 47.83 34.05 -29.24
CA MET A 1 47.07 33.12 -28.36
C MET A 1 46.02 33.93 -27.63
N GLN A 2 44.81 33.98 -28.16
CA GLN A 2 43.68 34.66 -27.53
C GLN A 2 42.77 33.56 -27.01
N VAL A 3 42.94 33.24 -25.73
CA VAL A 3 42.12 32.26 -25.03
C VAL A 3 40.75 32.92 -24.86
N TYR A 4 39.82 32.65 -25.77
CA TYR A 4 38.42 32.97 -25.58
C TYR A 4 37.90 32.11 -24.44
N VAL A 5 37.96 32.64 -23.23
CA VAL A 5 37.16 32.14 -22.10
C VAL A 5 35.72 32.40 -22.50
N CYS A 6 35.06 31.35 -23.00
CA CYS A 6 33.63 31.34 -23.23
C CYS A 6 32.97 31.56 -21.87
N TRP A 7 32.56 32.80 -21.60
CA TRP A 7 31.58 33.09 -20.57
C TRP A 7 30.29 32.43 -21.04
N THR A 8 30.08 31.17 -20.65
CA THR A 8 28.82 30.49 -20.93
C THR A 8 27.73 31.25 -20.19
N ASN A 9 26.87 31.89 -20.97
CA ASN A 9 25.62 32.47 -20.54
C ASN A 9 24.60 31.36 -20.26
N ASP A 10 25.02 30.31 -19.54
CA ASP A 10 24.20 29.18 -19.08
C ASP A 10 23.43 29.52 -17.79
N ARG A 11 23.32 30.81 -17.44
CA ARG A 11 22.54 31.25 -16.27
C ARG A 11 21.04 30.95 -16.40
N PHE A 12 20.60 30.43 -17.54
CA PHE A 12 19.20 30.05 -17.81
C PHE A 12 19.06 28.61 -18.33
N ALA A 13 20.14 27.82 -18.36
CA ALA A 13 20.02 26.39 -18.61
C ALA A 13 19.49 25.74 -17.33
N GLY A 14 18.20 25.39 -17.33
CA GLY A 14 17.53 24.79 -16.18
C GLY A 14 18.31 23.60 -15.61
N LEU A 15 18.29 23.46 -14.28
CA LEU A 15 19.06 22.44 -13.56
C LEU A 15 18.80 21.03 -14.11
N THR A 16 19.83 20.36 -14.60
CA THR A 16 19.75 18.96 -15.05
C THR A 16 19.78 17.98 -13.87
N ARG A 17 19.27 16.76 -14.07
CA ARG A 17 19.25 15.73 -13.02
C ARG A 17 20.65 15.36 -12.51
N GLU A 18 21.66 15.38 -13.38
CA GLU A 18 23.04 15.06 -13.01
C GLU A 18 23.63 16.15 -12.10
N GLN A 19 23.43 17.42 -12.46
CA GLN A 19 23.84 18.56 -11.63
C GLN A 19 23.12 18.55 -10.28
N LEU A 20 21.80 18.27 -10.27
CA LEU A 20 21.05 18.13 -9.02
C LEU A 20 21.64 17.04 -8.11
N GLY A 21 22.08 15.92 -8.70
CA GLY A 21 22.73 14.83 -7.97
C GLY A 21 24.09 15.16 -7.36
N ALA A 22 24.77 16.20 -7.85
CA ALA A 22 26.02 16.69 -7.28
C ALA A 22 25.80 17.53 -6.01
N TYR A 23 24.64 18.18 -5.89
CA TYR A 23 24.30 19.03 -4.74
C TYR A 23 23.47 18.31 -3.68
N LEU A 24 22.54 17.44 -4.11
CA LEU A 24 21.57 16.78 -3.23
C LEU A 24 21.48 15.29 -3.55
N SER A 25 21.59 14.45 -2.52
CA SER A 25 21.37 13.01 -2.64
C SER A 25 19.88 12.68 -2.77
N ASN A 26 19.56 11.49 -3.28
CA ASN A 26 18.17 11.00 -3.30
C ASN A 26 17.55 10.93 -1.91
N ALA A 27 18.37 10.66 -0.88
CA ALA A 27 17.91 10.69 0.51
C ALA A 27 17.51 12.10 0.95
N ASP A 28 18.22 13.12 0.48
CA ASP A 28 17.97 14.53 0.81
C ASP A 28 16.70 15.03 0.14
N LEU A 29 16.50 14.67 -1.14
CA LEU A 29 15.25 14.94 -1.86
C LEU A 29 14.05 14.33 -1.11
N LYS A 30 14.19 13.09 -0.63
CA LYS A 30 13.16 12.44 0.18
C LYS A 30 12.92 13.17 1.52
N ARG A 31 13.97 13.64 2.20
CA ARG A 31 13.83 14.43 3.44
C ARG A 31 13.06 15.73 3.18
N LEU A 32 13.40 16.43 2.09
CA LEU A 32 12.71 17.65 1.69
C LEU A 32 11.24 17.39 1.37
N GLU A 33 10.94 16.30 0.67
CA GLU A 33 9.58 15.88 0.32
C GLU A 33 8.75 15.51 1.57
N GLN A 34 9.37 14.84 2.56
CA GLN A 34 8.72 14.52 3.84
C GLN A 34 8.38 15.78 4.64
N TYR A 35 9.29 16.76 4.66
CA TYR A 35 9.02 18.08 5.26
C TYR A 35 7.93 18.82 4.50
N ALA A 36 8.00 18.82 3.16
CA ALA A 36 6.97 19.40 2.30
C ALA A 36 5.60 18.76 2.53
N ARG A 37 5.50 17.50 2.94
CA ARG A 37 4.23 16.86 3.34
C ARG A 37 3.84 17.07 4.82
N ASN A 38 4.54 17.92 5.55
CA ASN A 38 4.36 18.18 6.99
C ASN A 38 4.51 16.91 7.85
N MET A 39 5.24 15.89 7.39
CA MET A 39 5.47 14.66 8.16
C MET A 39 6.66 14.78 9.13
N VAL A 40 7.51 15.77 8.91
CA VAL A 40 8.71 16.02 9.73
C VAL A 40 8.85 17.49 10.03
N ASP A 41 9.55 17.80 11.12
CA ASP A 41 9.87 19.15 11.55
C ASP A 41 11.02 19.77 10.72
N HIS A 42 11.06 21.11 10.69
CA HIS A 42 11.99 21.91 9.90
C HIS A 42 13.46 21.68 10.26
N HIS A 43 13.75 21.31 11.50
CA HIS A 43 15.10 20.98 11.95
C HIS A 43 15.77 19.89 11.10
N LEU A 44 15.01 18.92 10.56
CA LEU A 44 15.56 17.83 9.74
C LEU A 44 16.13 18.30 8.39
N ILE A 45 15.69 19.45 7.89
CA ILE A 45 16.11 19.99 6.57
C ILE A 45 17.04 21.20 6.69
N THR A 46 17.43 21.59 7.91
CA THR A 46 18.28 22.77 8.17
C THR A 46 19.68 22.66 7.57
N ASP A 47 20.21 21.45 7.43
CA ASP A 47 21.47 21.17 6.75
C ASP A 47 21.38 21.35 5.22
N LEU A 48 20.21 21.11 4.64
CA LEU A 48 19.96 21.19 3.20
C LEU A 48 19.64 22.61 2.72
N LEU A 49 19.04 23.39 3.62
CA LEU A 49 18.57 24.76 3.40
C LEU A 49 19.60 25.69 2.72
N PRO A 50 20.87 25.74 3.13
CA PRO A 50 21.86 26.62 2.50
C PRO A 50 22.11 26.27 1.04
N THR A 51 22.12 24.98 0.72
CA THR A 51 22.33 24.48 -0.65
C THR A 51 21.10 24.78 -1.51
N VAL A 52 19.90 24.51 -1.00
CA VAL A 52 18.64 24.80 -1.71
C VAL A 52 18.48 26.30 -1.96
N ALA A 53 18.79 27.14 -0.96
CA ALA A 53 18.72 28.59 -1.08
C ALA A 53 19.72 29.12 -2.12
N ARG A 54 20.96 28.58 -2.15
CA ARG A 54 21.95 28.93 -3.19
C ARG A 54 21.44 28.59 -4.59
N LEU A 55 20.90 27.40 -4.80
CA LEU A 55 20.34 26.99 -6.10
C LEU A 55 19.19 27.90 -6.55
N PHE A 56 18.36 28.37 -5.61
CA PHE A 56 17.30 29.33 -5.91
C PHE A 56 17.83 30.72 -6.29
N PHE A 57 18.67 31.32 -5.46
CA PHE A 57 19.15 32.70 -5.69
C PHE A 57 20.16 32.83 -6.84
N THR A 58 20.77 31.73 -7.26
CA THR A 58 21.61 31.67 -8.47
C THR A 58 20.80 31.59 -9.76
N GLY A 59 19.48 31.40 -9.68
CA GLY A 59 18.60 31.31 -10.85
C GLY A 59 18.64 29.95 -11.57
N LEU A 60 19.22 28.92 -10.95
CA LEU A 60 19.27 27.57 -11.51
C LEU A 60 17.92 26.84 -11.44
N MET A 61 17.03 27.30 -10.56
CA MET A 61 15.66 26.78 -10.43
C MET A 61 14.77 27.32 -11.56
N ALA A 62 13.79 26.53 -11.98
CA ALA A 62 12.84 26.92 -13.02
C ALA A 62 12.04 28.17 -12.62
N ASP A 63 11.71 29.00 -13.61
CA ASP A 63 11.03 30.29 -13.43
C ASP A 63 9.60 30.16 -12.86
N GLU A 64 9.05 28.94 -12.91
CA GLU A 64 7.75 28.56 -12.31
C GLU A 64 7.79 28.51 -10.77
N ALA A 65 8.98 28.35 -10.18
CA ALA A 65 9.19 28.30 -8.74
C ALA A 65 9.36 29.69 -8.09
N LYS A 66 8.85 30.77 -8.72
CA LYS A 66 8.91 32.13 -8.15
C LYS A 66 8.26 32.17 -6.76
N LEU A 67 9.04 32.62 -5.79
CA LEU A 67 8.60 32.85 -4.42
C LEU A 67 8.07 34.28 -4.27
N ASN A 68 7.10 34.46 -3.37
CA ASN A 68 6.71 35.80 -2.95
C ASN A 68 7.88 36.50 -2.25
N ALA A 69 7.96 37.83 -2.30
CA ALA A 69 9.04 38.61 -1.70
C ALA A 69 9.30 38.25 -0.23
N ALA A 70 8.24 38.11 0.57
CA ALA A 70 8.34 37.68 1.96
C ALA A 70 8.84 36.23 2.12
N GLN A 71 8.44 35.31 1.22
CA GLN A 71 8.94 33.93 1.22
C GLN A 71 10.44 33.89 0.88
N SER A 72 10.87 34.66 -0.13
CA SER A 72 12.27 34.81 -0.50
C SER A 72 13.09 35.39 0.65
N ALA A 73 12.59 36.41 1.34
CA ALA A 73 13.25 37.00 2.51
C ALA A 73 13.43 35.97 3.64
N ILE A 74 12.42 35.14 3.91
CA ILE A 74 12.51 34.08 4.92
C ILE A 74 13.53 33.02 4.50
N VAL A 75 13.51 32.55 3.25
CA VAL A 75 14.49 31.56 2.76
C VAL A 75 15.91 32.13 2.78
N LEU A 76 16.10 33.41 2.46
CA LEU A 76 17.38 34.12 2.59
C LEU A 76 17.84 34.15 4.06
N GLY A 77 16.95 34.51 4.98
CA GLY A 77 17.22 34.62 6.40
C GLY A 77 17.62 33.28 7.04
N VAL A 78 16.82 32.24 6.80
CA VAL A 78 17.06 30.90 7.38
C VAL A 78 18.19 30.18 6.64
N GLY A 79 18.21 30.23 5.31
CA GLY A 79 19.11 29.43 4.48
C GLY A 79 20.51 30.03 4.33
N LEU A 80 20.63 31.32 4.01
CA LEU A 80 21.93 31.95 3.73
C LEU A 80 22.48 32.76 4.92
N GLN A 81 21.60 33.42 5.68
CA GLN A 81 22.01 34.20 6.85
C GLN A 81 22.04 33.37 8.15
N HIS A 82 21.54 32.13 8.12
CA HIS A 82 21.50 31.21 9.26
C HIS A 82 20.87 31.82 10.53
N LYS A 83 19.89 32.71 10.37
CA LYS A 83 19.15 33.30 11.50
C LYS A 83 18.14 32.31 12.04
N SER A 84 17.93 32.33 13.35
CA SER A 84 16.86 31.56 13.97
C SER A 84 15.49 32.12 13.58
N VAL A 85 14.47 31.27 13.64
CA VAL A 85 13.09 31.63 13.32
C VAL A 85 12.57 32.74 14.24
N ASP A 86 12.96 32.76 15.51
CA ASP A 86 12.55 33.79 16.47
C ASP A 86 13.13 35.17 16.15
N VAL A 87 14.39 35.22 15.67
CA VAL A 87 15.02 36.48 15.26
C VAL A 87 14.33 37.01 14.00
N LEU A 88 14.08 36.15 13.03
CA LEU A 88 13.37 36.53 11.81
C LEU A 88 11.92 36.96 12.06
N SER A 89 11.25 36.35 13.04
CA SER A 89 9.92 36.75 13.48
C SER A 89 9.89 38.19 13.98
N LYS A 90 10.91 38.61 14.74
CA LYS A 90 11.06 39.99 15.22
C LYS A 90 11.46 40.97 14.11
N GLU A 91 12.31 40.56 13.17
CA GLU A 91 12.75 41.42 12.06
C GLU A 91 11.65 41.70 11.04
N LEU A 92 10.83 40.69 10.74
CA LEU A 92 9.73 40.79 9.79
C LEU A 92 8.42 41.26 10.44
N ASP A 93 8.38 41.38 11.78
CA ASP A 93 7.18 41.67 12.57
C ASP A 93 6.02 40.72 12.26
N LEU A 94 6.34 39.41 12.18
CA LEU A 94 5.38 38.35 11.85
C LEU A 94 5.34 37.30 12.96
N PRO A 95 4.17 36.74 13.30
CA PRO A 95 4.08 35.59 14.20
C PRO A 95 4.88 34.39 13.69
N VAL A 96 5.59 33.70 14.59
CA VAL A 96 6.42 32.51 14.28
C VAL A 96 5.68 31.46 13.45
N ASN A 97 4.42 31.17 13.80
CA ASN A 97 3.60 30.19 13.08
C ASN A 97 3.34 30.59 11.63
N GLN A 98 3.13 31.88 11.36
CA GLN A 98 2.94 32.38 9.99
C GLN A 98 4.24 32.30 9.19
N LEU A 99 5.36 32.64 9.82
CA LEU A 99 6.70 32.53 9.21
C LEU A 99 6.98 31.07 8.81
N LEU A 100 6.75 30.11 9.72
CA LEU A 100 6.92 28.69 9.43
C LEU A 100 5.95 28.21 8.33
N ALA A 101 4.71 28.70 8.31
CA ALA A 101 3.76 28.36 7.25
C ALA A 101 4.21 28.89 5.87
N MET A 102 4.75 30.11 5.82
CA MET A 102 5.29 30.71 4.58
C MET A 102 6.56 30.00 4.12
N PHE A 103 7.42 29.62 5.08
CA PHE A 103 8.61 28.82 4.83
C PHE A 103 8.27 27.43 4.27
N ASN A 104 7.29 26.73 4.85
CA ASN A 104 6.83 25.43 4.36
C ASN A 104 6.26 25.54 2.94
N LYS A 105 5.48 26.59 2.65
CA LYS A 105 5.01 26.87 1.28
C LYS A 105 6.16 27.04 0.28
N ALA A 106 7.26 27.68 0.68
CA ALA A 106 8.45 27.80 -0.16
C ALA A 106 9.15 26.46 -0.37
N MET A 107 9.31 25.67 0.69
CA MET A 107 9.92 24.33 0.60
C MET A 107 9.11 23.36 -0.27
N ARG A 108 7.77 23.44 -0.24
CA ARG A 108 6.90 22.68 -1.16
C ARG A 108 7.22 23.00 -2.62
N LYS A 109 7.29 24.28 -2.98
CA LYS A 109 7.66 24.71 -4.34
C LYS A 109 9.04 24.19 -4.76
N PHE A 110 10.02 24.17 -3.86
CA PHE A 110 11.33 23.59 -4.15
C PHE A 110 11.26 22.07 -4.37
N SER A 111 10.53 21.35 -3.51
CA SER A 111 10.32 19.91 -3.67
C SER A 111 9.62 19.59 -4.99
N ASP A 112 8.59 20.34 -5.36
CA ASP A 112 7.83 20.13 -6.59
C ASP A 112 8.71 20.36 -7.82
N ASN A 113 9.54 21.41 -7.82
CA ASN A 113 10.50 21.66 -8.90
C ASN A 113 11.54 20.53 -9.02
N PHE A 114 12.12 20.07 -7.91
CA PHE A 114 13.08 18.95 -7.94
C PHE A 114 12.44 17.64 -8.39
N ASN A 115 11.19 17.38 -8.00
CA ASN A 115 10.44 16.23 -8.45
C ASN A 115 10.18 16.30 -9.95
N SER A 116 9.76 17.45 -10.47
CA SER A 116 9.57 17.67 -11.91
C SER A 116 10.85 17.40 -12.72
N ILE A 117 12.01 17.84 -12.22
CA ILE A 117 13.32 17.53 -12.84
C ILE A 117 13.60 16.03 -12.83
N CYS A 118 13.32 15.35 -11.71
CA CYS A 118 13.51 13.91 -11.59
C CYS A 118 12.57 13.11 -12.50
N GLU A 119 11.30 13.49 -12.56
CA GLU A 119 10.27 12.90 -13.42
C GLU A 119 10.66 13.07 -14.89
N SER A 120 11.04 14.28 -15.29
CA SER A 120 11.51 14.58 -16.66
C SER A 120 12.70 13.71 -17.06
N ALA A 121 13.66 13.49 -16.15
CA ALA A 121 14.81 12.63 -16.42
C ALA A 121 14.42 11.14 -16.53
N ILE A 122 13.45 10.68 -15.74
CA ILE A 122 12.91 9.32 -15.84
C ILE A 122 12.17 9.13 -17.17
N GLU A 123 11.37 10.12 -17.60
CA GLU A 123 10.69 10.10 -18.89
C GLU A 123 11.66 10.07 -20.07
N GLN A 124 12.73 10.86 -20.03
CA GLN A 124 13.76 10.82 -21.07
C GLN A 124 14.44 9.46 -21.11
N ARG A 125 14.74 8.87 -19.95
CA ARG A 125 15.34 7.53 -19.85
C ARG A 125 14.38 6.41 -20.27
N SER A 126 13.07 6.57 -20.08
CA SER A 126 12.08 5.57 -20.50
C SER A 126 11.79 5.63 -22.00
N ARG A 127 11.85 6.82 -22.61
CA ARG A 127 11.72 7.02 -24.06
C ARG A 127 12.93 6.51 -24.84
N GLN A 128 14.13 6.53 -24.25
CA GLN A 128 15.26 5.86 -24.85
C GLN A 128 14.97 4.35 -24.89
N PRO A 129 14.97 3.72 -26.07
CA PRO A 129 14.86 2.28 -26.15
C PRO A 129 16.07 1.72 -25.39
N LYS A 130 15.82 1.16 -24.21
CA LYS A 130 16.83 0.34 -23.56
C LYS A 130 17.15 -0.75 -24.57
N GLU A 131 18.38 -0.82 -25.04
CA GLU A 131 18.91 -2.03 -25.64
C GLU A 131 18.93 -3.07 -24.52
N TYR A 132 17.77 -3.68 -24.27
CA TYR A 132 17.70 -4.89 -23.48
C TYR A 132 18.63 -5.85 -24.21
N ALA A 133 19.75 -6.22 -23.60
CA ALA A 133 20.58 -7.30 -24.11
C ALA A 133 19.61 -8.45 -24.39
N LYS A 134 19.41 -8.78 -25.67
CA LYS A 134 18.44 -9.78 -26.17
C LYS A 134 18.55 -11.14 -25.47
N ASN A 135 19.58 -11.34 -24.67
CA ASN A 135 19.93 -12.58 -23.99
C ASN A 135 19.43 -12.68 -22.53
N GLN A 136 18.81 -11.64 -21.95
CA GLN A 136 18.29 -11.69 -20.57
C GLN A 136 16.78 -11.91 -20.45
N PHE A 137 16.02 -11.75 -21.54
CA PHE A 137 14.62 -12.13 -21.60
C PHE A 137 14.50 -13.46 -22.33
N GLN A 138 14.65 -14.56 -21.60
CA GLN A 138 14.23 -15.85 -22.12
C GLN A 138 12.69 -15.88 -22.11
N PRO A 139 12.04 -16.21 -23.24
CA PRO A 139 10.62 -16.52 -23.23
C PRO A 139 10.36 -17.57 -22.16
N THR A 140 9.33 -17.36 -21.34
CA THR A 140 8.88 -18.42 -20.45
C THR A 140 8.55 -19.64 -21.30
N PRO A 141 9.00 -20.85 -20.91
CA PRO A 141 8.77 -22.05 -21.70
C PRO A 141 7.28 -22.40 -21.81
N VAL A 142 6.46 -21.84 -20.92
CA VAL A 142 5.02 -22.02 -20.85
C VAL A 142 4.33 -20.74 -21.31
N SER A 143 3.30 -20.90 -22.14
CA SER A 143 2.43 -19.80 -22.53
C SER A 143 1.59 -19.34 -21.33
N LEU A 144 1.27 -18.05 -21.25
CA LEU A 144 0.35 -17.53 -20.24
C LEU A 144 -0.99 -18.30 -20.26
N GLN A 145 -1.44 -18.72 -21.45
CA GLN A 145 -2.69 -19.46 -21.59
C GLN A 145 -2.61 -20.85 -20.95
N ASP A 146 -1.45 -21.51 -21.03
CA ASP A 146 -1.25 -22.84 -20.46
C ASP A 146 -1.18 -22.76 -18.92
N ASP A 147 -0.48 -21.75 -18.37
CA ASP A 147 -0.41 -21.50 -16.92
C ASP A 147 -1.80 -21.19 -16.32
N LEU A 148 -2.64 -20.46 -17.08
CA LEU A 148 -4.03 -20.19 -16.68
C LEU A 148 -4.89 -21.45 -16.71
N ASN A 149 -4.70 -22.34 -17.69
CA ASN A 149 -5.44 -23.59 -17.79
C ASN A 149 -5.04 -24.56 -16.67
N ASP A 150 -3.75 -24.71 -16.38
CA ASP A 150 -3.24 -25.53 -15.27
C ASP A 150 -3.81 -25.05 -13.91
N ALA A 151 -3.84 -23.72 -13.70
CA ALA A 151 -4.44 -23.13 -12.52
C ALA A 151 -5.96 -23.37 -12.44
N ALA A 152 -6.67 -23.34 -13.58
CA ALA A 152 -8.09 -23.64 -13.64
C ALA A 152 -8.38 -25.10 -13.27
N GLU A 153 -7.61 -26.04 -13.81
CA GLU A 153 -7.72 -27.46 -13.48
C GLU A 153 -7.43 -27.74 -12.00
N GLU A 154 -6.42 -27.09 -11.41
CA GLU A 154 -6.12 -27.22 -9.98
C GLU A 154 -7.30 -26.73 -9.10
N ILE A 155 -7.92 -25.61 -9.49
CA ILE A 155 -9.09 -25.06 -8.79
C ILE A 155 -10.29 -26.01 -8.91
N GLU A 156 -10.58 -26.54 -10.10
CA GLU A 156 -11.68 -27.49 -10.30
C GLU A 156 -11.50 -28.76 -9.47
N GLN A 157 -10.28 -29.32 -9.46
CA GLN A 157 -9.98 -30.50 -8.64
C GLN A 157 -10.14 -30.22 -7.15
N ARG A 158 -9.75 -29.03 -6.69
CA ARG A 158 -9.94 -28.61 -5.29
C ARG A 158 -11.42 -28.49 -4.96
N GLN A 159 -12.20 -27.82 -5.80
CA GLN A 159 -13.64 -27.68 -5.65
C GLN A 159 -14.35 -29.04 -5.63
N GLU A 160 -13.94 -29.99 -6.48
CA GLU A 160 -14.49 -31.35 -6.50
C GLU A 160 -14.22 -32.09 -5.18
N ARG A 161 -13.00 -31.99 -4.64
CA ARG A 161 -12.63 -32.60 -3.35
C ARG A 161 -13.44 -32.01 -2.21
N ASP A 162 -13.57 -30.69 -2.17
CA ASP A 162 -14.33 -30.00 -1.12
C ASP A 162 -15.83 -30.32 -1.24
N ARG A 163 -16.37 -30.41 -2.46
CA ARG A 163 -17.76 -30.85 -2.70
C ARG A 163 -18.01 -32.28 -2.24
N LYS A 164 -17.05 -33.19 -2.44
CA LYS A 164 -17.16 -34.58 -1.95
C LYS A 164 -17.16 -34.66 -0.43
N LYS A 165 -16.24 -33.95 0.24
CA LYS A 165 -16.22 -33.87 1.72
C LYS A 165 -17.54 -33.32 2.27
N VAL A 166 -18.02 -32.22 1.70
CA VAL A 166 -19.31 -31.64 2.07
C VAL A 166 -20.44 -32.65 1.84
N ARG A 167 -20.44 -33.39 0.73
CA ARG A 167 -21.43 -34.45 0.47
C ARG A 167 -21.38 -35.59 1.49
N GLU A 168 -20.18 -36.03 1.87
CA GLU A 168 -19.98 -37.07 2.87
C GLU A 168 -20.47 -36.60 4.25
N GLU A 169 -20.05 -35.40 4.67
CA GLU A 169 -20.49 -34.76 5.93
C GLU A 169 -22.00 -34.54 5.98
N ILE A 170 -22.60 -34.08 4.88
CA ILE A 170 -24.05 -33.91 4.75
C ILE A 170 -24.76 -35.28 4.84
N SER A 171 -24.24 -36.32 4.20
CA SER A 171 -24.88 -37.64 4.20
C SER A 171 -24.87 -38.33 5.56
N VAL A 172 -23.83 -38.09 6.36
CA VAL A 172 -23.70 -38.61 7.73
C VAL A 172 -24.61 -37.81 8.68
N ASN A 173 -24.62 -36.47 8.54
CA ASN A 173 -25.39 -35.61 9.44
C ASN A 173 -26.89 -35.51 9.12
N LEU A 174 -27.36 -35.77 7.90
CA LEU A 174 -28.81 -35.71 7.62
C LEU A 174 -29.59 -36.91 8.15
N LYS A 175 -28.95 -38.09 8.27
CA LYS A 175 -29.61 -39.31 8.75
C LYS A 175 -30.02 -39.22 10.24
N GLN A 176 -29.25 -38.51 11.06
CA GLN A 176 -29.58 -38.27 12.47
C GLN A 176 -30.76 -37.30 12.66
N PHE A 177 -31.02 -36.44 11.68
CA PHE A 177 -32.18 -35.52 11.63
C PHE A 177 -33.37 -36.09 10.83
N ALA A 178 -33.27 -37.32 10.31
CA ALA A 178 -34.41 -37.97 9.67
C ALA A 178 -35.50 -38.21 10.72
N ILE A 179 -36.61 -37.48 10.60
CA ILE A 179 -37.81 -37.69 11.41
C ILE A 179 -38.44 -39.00 10.95
N ARG A 180 -38.23 -40.08 11.70
CA ARG A 180 -38.95 -41.35 11.50
C ARG A 180 -40.35 -41.21 12.08
N GLY A 181 -41.31 -40.84 11.23
CA GLY A 181 -42.74 -40.95 11.51
C GLY A 181 -43.40 -41.60 10.29
N THR A 182 -44.24 -42.61 10.53
CA THR A 182 -45.01 -43.28 9.47
C THR A 182 -46.09 -42.32 8.99
N GLU A 183 -46.47 -42.33 7.70
CA GLU A 183 -47.53 -41.45 7.15
C GLU A 183 -48.82 -41.54 8.01
N ASP A 184 -49.13 -42.74 8.51
CA ASP A 184 -50.26 -43.01 9.41
C ASP A 184 -50.15 -42.29 10.77
N ASP A 185 -48.94 -42.16 11.34
CA ASP A 185 -48.71 -41.45 12.61
C ASP A 185 -48.95 -39.94 12.46
N TRP A 186 -48.63 -39.39 11.28
CA TRP A 186 -48.89 -37.99 10.94
C TRP A 186 -50.38 -37.74 10.70
N VAL A 187 -51.08 -38.68 10.06
CA VAL A 187 -52.54 -38.60 9.87
C VAL A 187 -53.28 -38.67 11.21
N SER A 188 -52.86 -39.54 12.12
CA SER A 188 -53.41 -39.58 13.49
C SER A 188 -53.13 -38.29 14.27
N ALA A 189 -51.91 -37.77 14.22
CA ALA A 189 -51.56 -36.51 14.89
C ALA A 189 -52.28 -35.28 14.31
N LEU A 190 -52.66 -35.32 13.03
CA LEU A 190 -53.43 -34.26 12.39
C LEU A 190 -54.92 -34.32 12.75
N ASN A 191 -55.47 -35.53 12.90
CA ASN A 191 -56.88 -35.74 13.23
C ASN A 191 -57.20 -35.49 14.72
N ASP A 192 -56.23 -35.68 15.62
CA ASP A 192 -56.39 -35.41 17.06
C ASP A 192 -56.43 -33.90 17.40
N ILE A 193 -56.23 -33.01 16.43
CA ILE A 193 -56.11 -31.56 16.64
C ILE A 193 -57.20 -30.81 15.88
N ASP A 194 -58.16 -30.22 16.59
CA ASP A 194 -59.09 -29.23 16.03
C ASP A 194 -58.40 -27.86 15.98
N LEU A 195 -57.94 -27.46 14.79
CA LEU A 195 -57.13 -26.26 14.50
C LEU A 195 -57.81 -24.92 14.86
N LYS A 196 -59.04 -24.93 15.38
CA LYS A 196 -59.79 -23.73 15.78
C LYS A 196 -59.73 -23.41 17.28
N ALA A 197 -59.25 -24.31 18.14
CA ALA A 197 -59.41 -24.17 19.60
C ALA A 197 -58.11 -23.98 20.42
N THR A 198 -56.90 -24.06 19.84
CA THR A 198 -55.64 -23.93 20.61
C THR A 198 -54.70 -22.86 20.05
N LYS A 199 -54.26 -21.92 20.91
CA LYS A 199 -53.52 -20.68 20.57
C LYS A 199 -52.00 -20.85 20.37
N SER A 200 -51.50 -22.06 20.17
CA SER A 200 -50.09 -22.28 19.83
C SER A 200 -49.96 -23.52 18.95
N GLY A 201 -49.66 -23.32 17.66
CA GLY A 201 -49.53 -24.37 16.64
C GLY A 201 -48.27 -25.22 16.81
N LEU A 202 -48.16 -25.93 17.94
CA LEU A 202 -47.07 -26.85 18.22
C LEU A 202 -47.59 -28.29 18.11
N LEU A 203 -47.32 -28.95 16.98
CA LEU A 203 -47.59 -30.37 16.80
C LEU A 203 -46.43 -31.20 17.38
N SER A 204 -46.74 -32.10 18.30
CA SER A 204 -45.77 -33.01 18.92
C SER A 204 -46.14 -34.44 18.57
N VAL A 205 -45.35 -35.07 17.69
CA VAL A 205 -45.49 -36.50 17.37
C VAL A 205 -44.62 -37.31 18.32
N LYS A 206 -45.18 -38.36 18.93
CA LYS A 206 -44.50 -39.19 19.93
C LYS A 206 -43.28 -39.88 19.31
N SER A 207 -42.08 -39.41 19.66
CA SER A 207 -40.83 -40.03 19.20
C SER A 207 -40.66 -41.43 19.79
N GLN A 208 -40.58 -42.43 18.92
CA GLN A 208 -40.34 -43.83 19.30
C GLN A 208 -38.83 -44.13 19.38
N ARG A 209 -38.05 -43.30 20.09
CA ARG A 209 -36.63 -43.60 20.40
C ARG A 209 -36.54 -44.27 21.78
N LYS A 210 -35.89 -45.45 21.86
CA LYS A 210 -35.22 -45.88 23.10
C LYS A 210 -33.97 -45.00 23.24
N ASN A 211 -33.76 -44.42 24.43
CA ASN A 211 -32.60 -43.58 24.72
C ASN A 211 -31.31 -44.41 24.68
N ASP A 212 -30.67 -44.50 23.52
CA ASP A 212 -29.26 -44.85 23.44
C ASP A 212 -28.44 -43.57 23.53
N LYS A 213 -27.54 -43.56 24.52
CA LYS A 213 -26.72 -42.41 24.95
C LYS A 213 -25.86 -41.91 23.78
N GLY A 214 -26.21 -40.75 23.23
CA GLY A 214 -25.45 -40.03 22.20
C GLY A 214 -25.22 -38.57 22.55
N ALA A 215 -24.94 -38.27 23.82
CA ALA A 215 -24.70 -36.91 24.31
C ALA A 215 -23.19 -36.53 24.36
N ALA A 216 -22.32 -37.26 23.65
CA ALA A 216 -20.86 -37.07 23.75
C ALA A 216 -20.21 -36.35 22.56
N ASP A 217 -20.92 -36.09 21.45
CA ASP A 217 -20.29 -35.56 20.22
C ASP A 217 -20.67 -34.11 19.86
N ILE A 218 -21.40 -33.39 20.72
CA ILE A 218 -21.76 -31.98 20.47
C ILE A 218 -20.62 -31.01 20.85
N GLU A 219 -19.62 -31.46 21.62
CA GLU A 219 -18.53 -30.60 22.11
C GLU A 219 -17.32 -30.44 21.15
N LYS A 220 -17.33 -31.07 19.97
CA LYS A 220 -16.22 -30.99 18.99
C LYS A 220 -16.44 -30.03 17.82
N LEU A 221 -17.49 -29.19 17.86
CA LEU A 221 -17.81 -28.22 16.81
C LEU A 221 -17.43 -26.77 17.17
N THR A 222 -16.43 -26.58 18.04
CA THR A 222 -15.79 -25.27 18.25
C THR A 222 -14.51 -25.16 17.41
N ASP A 223 -14.61 -24.38 16.33
CA ASP A 223 -13.55 -23.69 15.56
C ASP A 223 -12.18 -24.37 15.33
N PRO A 224 -11.82 -24.75 14.08
CA PRO A 224 -10.42 -24.91 13.68
C PRO A 224 -9.79 -23.56 13.28
N SER A 225 -10.30 -22.44 13.79
CA SER A 225 -9.83 -21.08 13.48
C SER A 225 -8.94 -20.46 14.56
N SER A 226 -8.14 -21.26 15.28
CA SER A 226 -6.95 -20.71 15.97
C SER A 226 -5.93 -21.79 16.32
N ASP A 227 -4.77 -21.75 15.67
CA ASP A 227 -3.57 -22.36 16.24
C ASP A 227 -2.36 -21.44 16.01
N PRO A 228 -1.76 -20.89 17.10
CA PRO A 228 -0.59 -20.03 17.03
C PRO A 228 0.70 -20.86 17.07
N LYS A 229 1.66 -20.49 16.20
CA LYS A 229 3.10 -20.87 16.19
C LYS A 229 3.48 -22.17 15.44
N ALA A 230 3.72 -22.02 14.14
CA ALA A 230 4.75 -22.79 13.44
C ALA A 230 5.63 -21.85 12.58
N LYS A 231 6.73 -21.36 13.17
CA LYS A 231 7.80 -20.66 12.44
C LYS A 231 8.45 -21.61 11.43
N ARG A 232 8.01 -21.62 10.18
CA ARG A 232 8.75 -22.29 9.08
C ARG A 232 9.98 -21.45 8.73
N LYS A 233 11.15 -21.94 9.13
CA LYS A 233 12.46 -21.47 8.62
C LYS A 233 12.49 -21.64 7.09
N ARG A 234 12.66 -20.54 6.36
CA ARG A 234 12.95 -20.55 4.92
C ARG A 234 14.33 -21.17 4.69
N LYS A 235 14.39 -22.40 4.18
CA LYS A 235 15.62 -22.97 3.61
C LYS A 235 15.87 -22.30 2.26
N ARG A 236 16.85 -21.40 2.19
CA ARG A 236 17.40 -20.89 0.93
C ARG A 236 18.05 -22.07 0.19
N LYS A 237 17.57 -22.42 -1.00
CA LYS A 237 18.32 -23.27 -1.94
C LYS A 237 19.48 -22.43 -2.47
N SER A 238 20.71 -22.87 -2.24
CA SER A 238 21.91 -22.31 -2.89
C SER A 238 21.89 -22.71 -4.36
N PHE A 239 21.93 -21.72 -5.24
CA PHE A 239 22.33 -21.91 -6.63
C PHE A 239 23.81 -22.33 -6.62
N LYS A 240 24.15 -23.41 -7.32
CA LYS A 240 25.52 -23.90 -7.48
C LYS A 240 25.91 -23.59 -8.91
N ASP A 241 26.80 -22.63 -9.09
CA ASP A 241 27.33 -22.24 -10.39
C ASP A 241 28.16 -23.40 -10.99
N GLN A 242 27.88 -23.69 -12.27
CA GLN A 242 28.82 -24.25 -13.24
C GLN A 242 28.84 -23.30 -14.44
#